data_AF-A0A8T1SBE5-F1
#
_entry.id   AF-A0A8T1SBE5-F1
#
_cell.length_a   1.000
_cell.length_b   1.000
_cell.length_c   1.000
_cell.angle_alpha   90.00
_cell.angle_beta   90.00
_cell.angle_gamma   90.00
#
_symmetry.space_group_name_H-M   'P 1'
#
loop_
_entity.id
_entity.type
_entity.pdbx_description
1 polymer ?
#
loop_
_entity_poly.entity_id
_entity_poly.type
_entity_poly.pdbx_seq_one_letter_code
_entity_poly.pdbx_strand_id
1 'polypeptide(L)'
;MGQAMGPLFLFLLALLRLWASQALSTCKTIDMELVKRKRIEAIRGQILSKLRLDSPPQVEGGDAALLRLPEEVMSLYNSTRDMVRDMARQQEVGKPRDSPQDEYYAKEVHKFSMLPVKDASYTLWKKTSHSNFFLFNASQVRAQISSEALLHRAELRMLQKPGTEQRVELYQHYGNGSWRYLDSRAVGQAPEEEWLAFDVTEVVRQWLSGQGSLEIFKLSVHCSCEETSEELKVIIDGFDKKRGDLGTVSSTAQKLPYVLVMSTPLEHASHLQSTRRRRALDTDYCLDGGEELLRAAALH
;
A
#
# COMPACT_ATOMS: atom_id res chain seq x y z
N MET A 1 -38.79 55.52 -55.79
CA MET A 1 -38.79 55.02 -54.40
C MET A 1 -37.94 53.77 -54.34
N GLY A 2 -36.80 53.77 -53.63
CA GLY A 2 -36.06 52.52 -53.38
C GLY A 2 -34.54 52.60 -53.50
N GLN A 3 -33.87 53.39 -52.65
CA GLN A 3 -32.40 53.30 -52.52
C GLN A 3 -31.84 53.51 -51.10
N ALA A 4 -32.69 53.67 -50.08
CA ALA A 4 -32.24 53.85 -48.69
C ALA A 4 -32.35 52.58 -47.80
N MET A 5 -32.87 51.46 -48.31
CA MET A 5 -33.11 50.25 -47.49
C MET A 5 -31.90 49.32 -47.36
N GLY A 6 -30.96 49.34 -48.32
CA GLY A 6 -29.75 48.51 -48.28
C GLY A 6 -28.82 48.78 -47.09
N PRO A 7 -28.41 50.04 -46.83
CA PRO A 7 -27.49 50.33 -45.73
C PRO A 7 -28.15 50.12 -44.37
N LEU A 8 -29.45 50.42 -44.24
CA LEU A 8 -30.18 50.29 -42.98
C LEU A 8 -30.42 48.81 -42.61
N PHE A 9 -30.68 47.96 -43.60
CA PHE A 9 -30.77 46.50 -43.41
C PHE A 9 -29.42 45.86 -43.04
N LEU A 10 -28.33 46.30 -43.67
CA LEU A 10 -26.98 45.86 -43.31
C LEU A 10 -26.59 46.31 -41.90
N PHE A 11 -26.98 47.52 -41.50
CA PHE A 11 -26.76 48.04 -40.15
C PHE A 11 -27.57 47.25 -39.11
N LEU A 12 -28.82 46.89 -39.43
CA LEU A 12 -29.66 46.07 -38.57
C LEU A 12 -29.11 44.65 -38.43
N LEU A 13 -28.61 44.04 -39.52
CA LEU A 13 -27.95 42.73 -39.50
C LEU A 13 -26.64 42.77 -38.70
N ALA A 14 -25.87 43.84 -38.81
CA ALA A 14 -24.65 44.04 -38.03
C ALA A 14 -24.97 44.15 -36.53
N LEU A 15 -26.00 44.92 -36.16
CA LEU A 15 -26.51 45.01 -34.79
C LEU A 15 -27.01 43.66 -34.29
N LEU A 16 -27.75 42.89 -35.10
CA LEU A 16 -28.24 41.56 -34.70
C LEU A 16 -27.09 40.58 -34.45
N ARG A 17 -26.03 40.60 -35.28
CA ARG A 17 -24.84 39.77 -35.07
C ARG A 17 -24.05 40.17 -33.83
N LEU A 18 -24.00 41.48 -33.52
CA LEU A 18 -23.33 42.00 -32.33
C LEU A 18 -24.09 41.66 -31.04
N TRP A 19 -25.42 41.57 -31.11
CA TRP A 19 -26.26 41.12 -29.99
C TRP A 19 -26.23 39.60 -29.83
N ALA A 20 -26.20 38.85 -30.93
CA ALA A 20 -26.07 37.39 -30.90
C ALA A 20 -24.71 36.92 -30.34
N SER A 21 -23.62 37.67 -30.56
CA SER A 21 -22.31 37.35 -29.99
C SER A 21 -22.22 37.62 -28.49
N GLN A 22 -23.07 38.48 -27.93
CA GLN A 22 -23.17 38.68 -26.48
C GLN A 22 -24.01 37.59 -25.79
N ALA A 23 -24.90 36.92 -26.51
CA ALA A 23 -25.75 35.85 -25.97
C ALA A 23 -25.06 34.46 -25.90
N LEU A 24 -23.90 34.29 -26.55
CA LEU A 24 -23.22 32.99 -26.69
C LEU A 24 -21.93 32.82 -25.87
N SER A 25 -21.56 33.81 -25.05
CA SER A 25 -20.43 33.67 -24.13
C SER A 25 -20.92 33.39 -22.71
N THR A 26 -21.43 32.19 -22.47
CA THR A 26 -21.71 31.68 -21.11
C THR A 26 -20.45 31.10 -20.46
N CYS A 27 -19.27 31.65 -20.75
CA CYS A 27 -18.06 31.34 -20.00
C CYS A 27 -18.10 32.15 -18.69
N LYS A 28 -18.83 31.63 -17.70
CA LYS A 28 -18.73 32.12 -16.32
C LYS A 28 -17.26 32.00 -15.93
N THR A 29 -16.59 33.12 -15.64
CA THR A 29 -15.22 33.11 -15.15
C THR A 29 -15.22 32.35 -13.83
N ILE A 30 -14.68 31.13 -13.86
CA ILE A 30 -14.55 30.31 -12.66
C ILE A 30 -13.42 30.92 -11.86
N ASP A 31 -13.75 31.44 -10.67
CA ASP A 31 -12.75 31.88 -9.70
C ASP A 31 -12.02 30.64 -9.17
N MET A 32 -10.86 30.38 -9.78
CA MET A 32 -10.01 29.25 -9.42
C MET A 32 -9.53 29.34 -7.97
N GLU A 33 -9.43 30.53 -7.37
CA GLU A 33 -9.05 30.69 -5.97
C GLU A 33 -10.19 30.25 -5.04
N LEU A 34 -11.44 30.57 -5.39
CA LEU A 34 -12.61 30.07 -4.66
C LEU A 34 -12.72 28.54 -4.75
N VAL A 35 -12.48 27.96 -5.93
CA VAL A 35 -12.49 26.49 -6.12
C VAL A 35 -11.39 25.83 -5.29
N LYS A 36 -10.17 26.38 -5.32
CA LYS A 36 -9.05 25.89 -4.50
C LYS A 36 -9.38 25.94 -3.01
N ARG A 37 -9.92 27.05 -2.49
CA ARG A 37 -10.31 27.18 -1.08
C ARG A 37 -11.36 26.15 -0.67
N LYS A 38 -12.41 25.97 -1.49
CA LYS A 38 -13.44 24.95 -1.22
C LYS A 38 -12.85 23.53 -1.22
N ARG A 39 -11.90 23.26 -2.12
CA ARG A 39 -11.22 21.97 -2.19
C ARG A 39 -10.32 21.73 -0.98
N ILE A 40 -9.61 22.76 -0.50
CA ILE A 40 -8.78 22.66 0.71
C ILE A 40 -9.64 22.30 1.91
N GLU A 41 -10.79 22.96 2.11
CA GLU A 41 -11.67 22.67 3.24
C GLU A 41 -12.28 21.26 3.14
N ALA A 42 -12.64 20.83 1.93
CA ALA A 42 -13.10 19.45 1.71
C ALA A 42 -12.01 18.41 2.01
N ILE A 43 -10.76 18.65 1.59
CA ILE A 43 -9.62 17.77 1.88
C ILE A 43 -9.33 17.75 3.38
N ARG A 44 -9.41 18.90 4.07
CA ARG A 44 -9.25 18.98 5.53
C ARG A 44 -10.26 18.07 6.24
N GLY A 45 -11.54 18.18 5.90
CA GLY A 45 -12.59 17.32 6.45
C GLY A 45 -12.40 15.85 6.09
N GLN A 46 -11.91 15.55 4.88
CA GLN A 46 -11.62 14.19 4.45
C GLN A 46 -10.48 13.55 5.26
N ILE A 47 -9.38 14.28 5.48
CA ILE A 47 -8.24 13.79 6.28
C ILE A 47 -8.69 13.51 7.71
N LEU A 48 -9.38 14.47 8.34
CA LEU A 48 -9.90 14.34 9.70
C LEU A 48 -10.87 13.16 9.83
N SER A 49 -11.80 13.00 8.89
CA SER A 49 -12.73 11.86 8.83
C SER A 49 -12.01 10.51 8.67
N LYS A 50 -10.99 10.43 7.81
CA LYS A 50 -10.19 9.21 7.61
C LYS A 50 -9.39 8.83 8.86
N LEU A 51 -8.87 9.83 9.58
CA LEU A 51 -8.14 9.65 10.83
C LEU A 51 -9.06 9.51 12.05
N ARG A 52 -10.37 9.74 11.88
CA ARG A 52 -11.37 9.79 12.96
C ARG A 52 -11.05 10.83 14.03
N LEU A 53 -10.60 11.99 13.60
CA LEU A 53 -10.32 13.13 14.46
C LEU A 53 -11.36 14.23 14.20
N ASP A 54 -11.93 14.79 15.27
CA ASP A 54 -12.85 15.92 15.13
C ASP A 54 -12.12 17.24 14.83
N SER A 55 -10.85 17.33 15.24
CA SER A 55 -9.99 18.49 15.01
C SER A 55 -8.51 18.07 14.96
N PRO A 56 -7.62 18.89 14.36
CA PRO A 56 -6.19 18.60 14.33
C PRO A 56 -5.61 18.46 15.75
N PRO A 57 -4.78 17.45 16.02
CA PRO A 57 -4.19 17.26 17.33
C PRO A 57 -3.15 18.36 17.63
N GLN A 58 -2.98 18.67 18.91
CA GLN A 58 -1.96 19.62 19.35
C GLN A 58 -0.58 18.97 19.28
N VAL A 59 0.37 19.61 18.60
CA VAL A 59 1.75 19.10 18.46
C VAL A 59 2.61 19.70 19.57
N GLU A 60 3.00 18.89 20.56
CA GLU A 60 3.97 19.32 21.56
C GLU A 60 5.33 19.60 20.89
N GLY A 61 5.86 20.82 21.07
CA GLY A 61 7.12 21.27 20.47
C GLY A 61 6.99 21.95 19.09
N GLY A 62 5.79 22.05 18.52
CA GLY A 62 5.53 22.76 17.26
C GLY A 62 6.33 22.23 16.06
N ASP A 63 6.53 23.06 15.04
CA ASP A 63 7.22 22.68 13.79
C ASP A 63 8.68 22.24 14.00
N ALA A 64 9.29 22.63 15.13
CA ALA A 64 10.66 22.23 15.48
C ALA A 64 10.81 20.74 15.80
N ALA A 65 9.75 20.08 16.29
CA ALA A 65 9.72 18.63 16.53
C ALA A 65 9.70 17.84 15.20
N LEU A 66 9.07 18.40 14.16
CA LEU A 66 8.99 17.77 12.82
C LEU A 66 10.34 17.78 12.08
N LEU A 67 11.26 18.67 12.44
CA LEU A 67 12.61 18.74 11.85
C LEU A 67 13.55 17.63 12.35
N ARG A 68 13.18 16.90 13.41
CA ARG A 68 14.01 15.83 14.02
C ARG A 68 13.27 14.50 14.11
N LEU A 69 12.60 14.10 13.04
CA LEU A 69 11.97 12.79 12.98
C LEU A 69 13.04 11.68 13.08
N PRO A 70 12.82 10.65 13.93
CA PRO A 70 13.72 9.51 14.02
C PRO A 70 13.87 8.80 12.66
N GLU A 71 15.06 8.26 12.41
CA GLU A 71 15.37 7.52 11.18
C GLU A 71 14.41 6.34 10.95
N GLU A 72 13.98 5.68 12.01
CA GLU A 72 13.02 4.57 11.95
C GLU A 72 11.67 4.99 11.35
N VAL A 73 11.15 6.17 11.75
CA VAL A 73 9.90 6.73 11.22
C VAL A 73 10.06 7.10 9.74
N MET A 74 11.20 7.69 9.38
CA MET A 74 11.50 8.01 7.98
C MET A 74 11.65 6.75 7.11
N SER A 75 12.28 5.71 7.65
CA SER A 75 12.42 4.39 7.00
C SER A 75 11.06 3.73 6.77
N LEU A 76 10.18 3.78 7.78
CA LEU A 76 8.81 3.30 7.70
C LEU A 76 8.04 4.08 6.62
N TYR A 77 8.05 5.41 6.66
CA TYR A 77 7.36 6.25 5.68
C TYR A 77 7.80 5.97 4.23
N ASN A 78 9.12 5.87 3.99
CA ASN A 78 9.64 5.56 2.67
C ASN A 78 9.18 4.17 2.19
N SER A 79 9.23 3.17 3.07
CA SER A 79 8.76 1.80 2.77
C SER A 79 7.26 1.79 2.42
N THR A 80 6.46 2.54 3.17
CA THR A 80 5.01 2.69 2.93
C THR A 80 4.72 3.39 1.62
N ARG A 81 5.42 4.48 1.32
CA ARG A 81 5.27 5.22 0.06
C ARG A 81 5.55 4.33 -1.14
N ASP A 82 6.61 3.53 -1.08
CA ASP A 82 6.99 2.66 -2.18
C ASP A 82 6.00 1.50 -2.35
N MET A 83 5.49 0.91 -1.25
CA MET A 83 4.40 -0.08 -1.28
C MET A 83 3.11 0.51 -1.90
N VAL A 84 2.69 1.70 -1.50
CA VAL A 84 1.48 2.34 -2.05
C VAL A 84 1.62 2.59 -3.56
N ARG A 85 2.82 2.94 -4.03
CA ARG A 85 3.11 3.08 -5.47
C ARG A 85 3.04 1.73 -6.19
N ASP A 86 3.56 0.65 -5.60
CA ASP A 86 3.45 -0.69 -6.15
C ASP A 86 1.99 -1.15 -6.27
N MET A 87 1.20 -0.91 -5.22
CA MET A 87 -0.23 -1.21 -5.21
C MET A 87 -0.99 -0.43 -6.29
N ALA A 88 -0.70 0.87 -6.45
CA ALA A 88 -1.31 1.68 -7.50
C ALA A 88 -0.98 1.15 -8.90
N ARG A 89 0.27 0.71 -9.14
CA ARG A 89 0.66 0.06 -10.40
C ARG A 89 -0.06 -1.26 -10.64
N GLN A 90 -0.19 -2.11 -9.62
CA GLN A 90 -0.93 -3.37 -9.73
C GLN A 90 -2.43 -3.16 -9.97
N GLN A 91 -2.99 -2.06 -9.47
CA GLN A 91 -4.39 -1.70 -9.65
C GLN A 91 -4.70 -1.32 -11.11
N GLU A 92 -3.77 -0.66 -11.81
CA GLU A 92 -3.90 -0.38 -13.26
C GLU A 92 -3.91 -1.66 -14.11
N VAL A 93 -3.30 -2.74 -13.61
CA VAL A 93 -3.22 -4.06 -14.28
C VAL A 93 -4.46 -4.94 -14.01
N GLY A 94 -5.50 -4.39 -13.37
CA GLY A 94 -6.82 -5.03 -13.30
C GLY A 94 -7.01 -6.06 -12.18
N LYS A 95 -6.20 -6.05 -11.12
CA LYS A 95 -6.43 -6.90 -9.94
C LYS A 95 -7.69 -6.41 -9.19
N PRO A 96 -8.67 -7.28 -8.88
CA PRO A 96 -9.91 -6.89 -8.20
C PRO A 96 -9.63 -6.33 -6.80
N ARG A 97 -10.43 -5.34 -6.39
CA ARG A 97 -10.38 -4.74 -5.05
C ARG A 97 -10.90 -5.73 -4.01
N ASP A 98 -10.22 -5.82 -2.87
CA ASP A 98 -10.85 -6.27 -1.63
C ASP A 98 -11.82 -5.19 -1.12
N SER A 99 -12.76 -5.57 -0.26
CA SER A 99 -14.03 -4.84 -0.07
C SER A 99 -13.91 -3.32 0.23
N PRO A 100 -14.72 -2.46 -0.43
CA PRO A 100 -14.54 -1.00 -0.42
C PRO A 100 -14.91 -0.25 0.87
N GLN A 101 -15.48 -0.90 1.89
CA GLN A 101 -15.80 -0.24 3.18
C GLN A 101 -14.62 -0.18 4.12
N ASP A 102 -13.80 -1.23 4.17
CA ASP A 102 -12.68 -1.32 5.10
C ASP A 102 -11.51 -0.41 4.66
N GLU A 103 -11.54 0.06 3.41
CA GLU A 103 -10.53 0.91 2.75
C GLU A 103 -10.65 2.42 3.10
N TYR A 104 -11.80 2.89 3.60
CA TYR A 104 -12.00 4.34 3.77
C TYR A 104 -11.10 4.94 4.87
N TYR A 105 -11.13 4.34 6.06
CA TYR A 105 -10.38 4.81 7.23
C TYR A 105 -8.89 4.50 7.11
N ALA A 106 -8.08 5.41 7.66
CA ALA A 106 -6.63 5.25 7.69
C ALA A 106 -6.22 3.94 8.39
N LYS A 107 -5.10 3.38 7.93
CA LYS A 107 -4.47 2.21 8.52
C LYS A 107 -3.16 2.63 9.17
N GLU A 108 -2.91 2.06 10.33
CA GLU A 108 -1.62 2.14 10.98
C GLU A 108 -0.66 1.19 10.29
N VAL A 109 0.60 1.61 10.16
CA VAL A 109 1.61 0.83 9.45
C VAL A 109 2.72 0.45 10.41
N HIS A 110 3.04 -0.84 10.45
CA HIS A 110 4.09 -1.41 11.29
C HIS A 110 5.14 -2.08 10.41
N LYS A 111 6.41 -1.97 10.78
CA LYS A 111 7.52 -2.60 10.08
C LYS A 111 8.26 -3.54 11.03
N PHE A 112 8.21 -4.84 10.73
CA PHE A 112 8.88 -5.87 11.50
C PHE A 112 10.07 -6.40 10.70
N SER A 113 11.28 -6.05 11.10
CA SER A 113 12.50 -6.58 10.47
C SER A 113 12.72 -8.05 10.85
N MET A 114 13.32 -8.82 9.95
CA MET A 114 13.74 -10.19 10.28
C MET A 114 14.80 -10.20 11.37
N LEU A 115 14.93 -11.33 12.07
CA LEU A 115 16.01 -11.56 13.01
C LEU A 115 17.38 -11.46 12.30
N PRO A 116 18.41 -10.86 12.93
CA PRO A 116 19.74 -10.83 12.35
C PRO A 116 20.28 -12.23 12.09
N VAL A 117 21.00 -12.44 11.00
CA VAL A 117 21.58 -13.75 10.62
C VAL A 117 22.56 -14.32 11.68
N LYS A 118 23.04 -13.47 12.60
CA LYS A 118 23.89 -13.86 13.74
C LYS A 118 23.10 -14.40 14.94
N ASP A 119 21.77 -14.30 14.94
CA ASP A 119 20.91 -14.77 16.02
C ASP A 119 21.02 -16.29 16.23
N ALA A 120 20.90 -16.75 17.47
CA ALA A 120 21.02 -18.17 17.82
C ALA A 120 19.95 -19.04 17.13
N SER A 121 18.80 -18.45 16.78
CA SER A 121 17.70 -19.12 16.08
C SER A 121 18.11 -19.60 14.67
N TYR A 122 19.12 -18.99 14.05
CA TYR A 122 19.66 -19.40 12.75
C TYR A 122 20.52 -20.67 12.80
N THR A 123 20.79 -21.24 13.98
CA THR A 123 21.57 -22.49 14.10
C THR A 123 20.96 -23.65 13.33
N LEU A 124 19.63 -23.74 13.32
CA LEU A 124 18.86 -24.75 12.59
C LEU A 124 18.52 -24.34 11.15
N TRP A 125 18.49 -23.04 10.85
CA TRP A 125 17.96 -22.47 9.61
C TRP A 125 19.03 -21.70 8.82
N LYS A 126 20.12 -22.38 8.50
CA LYS A 126 21.26 -21.77 7.79
C LYS A 126 20.97 -21.63 6.30
N LYS A 127 21.48 -20.56 5.69
CA LYS A 127 21.49 -20.38 4.23
C LYS A 127 22.07 -21.63 3.55
N THR A 128 21.38 -22.09 2.51
CA THR A 128 21.82 -23.19 1.64
C THR A 128 22.20 -22.64 0.26
N SER A 129 22.72 -23.50 -0.62
CA SER A 129 22.99 -23.14 -2.04
C SER A 129 21.72 -22.77 -2.81
N HIS A 130 20.55 -23.28 -2.39
CA HIS A 130 19.30 -23.14 -3.12
C HIS A 130 18.25 -22.29 -2.39
N SER A 131 18.46 -21.98 -1.11
CA SER A 131 17.44 -21.29 -0.31
C SER A 131 17.99 -20.35 0.76
N ASN A 132 17.29 -19.22 0.93
CA ASN A 132 17.44 -18.26 2.02
C ASN A 132 16.27 -18.40 3.01
N PHE A 133 16.54 -18.17 4.31
CA PHE A 133 15.54 -18.25 5.38
C PHE A 133 15.39 -16.90 6.08
N PHE A 134 14.15 -16.44 6.25
CA PHE A 134 13.81 -15.21 6.95
C PHE A 134 13.04 -15.57 8.21
N LEU A 135 13.61 -15.25 9.37
CA LEU A 135 13.05 -15.60 10.67
C LEU A 135 12.44 -14.34 11.29
N PHE A 136 11.21 -14.45 11.80
CA PHE A 136 10.48 -13.35 12.41
C PHE A 136 10.01 -13.73 13.82
N ASN A 137 10.03 -12.74 14.72
CA ASN A 137 9.46 -12.90 16.05
C ASN A 137 7.96 -12.55 16.00
N ALA A 138 7.12 -13.58 15.90
CA ALA A 138 5.66 -13.40 15.85
C ALA A 138 5.09 -12.78 17.13
N SER A 139 5.77 -12.93 18.28
CA SER A 139 5.34 -12.28 19.52
C SER A 139 5.45 -10.75 19.44
N GLN A 140 6.41 -10.20 18.70
CA GLN A 140 6.49 -8.76 18.46
C GLN A 140 5.32 -8.25 17.59
N VAL A 141 4.92 -9.05 16.60
CA VAL A 141 3.76 -8.75 15.75
C VAL A 141 2.48 -8.74 16.60
N ARG A 142 2.26 -9.77 17.43
CA ARG A 142 1.10 -9.85 18.35
C ARG A 142 1.09 -8.76 19.42
N ALA A 143 2.27 -8.28 19.84
CA ALA A 143 2.36 -7.18 20.81
C ALA A 143 1.86 -5.85 20.23
N GLN A 144 2.05 -5.61 18.93
CA GLN A 144 1.58 -4.39 18.26
C GLN A 144 0.16 -4.54 17.69
N ILE A 145 -0.21 -5.75 17.24
CA ILE A 145 -1.50 -6.02 16.61
C ILE A 145 -2.24 -7.06 17.45
N SER A 146 -3.24 -6.61 18.22
CA SER A 146 -3.90 -7.44 19.23
C SER A 146 -4.86 -8.49 18.67
N SER A 147 -5.35 -8.33 17.43
CA SER A 147 -6.33 -9.24 16.83
C SER A 147 -6.15 -9.36 15.31
N GLU A 148 -6.39 -10.56 14.79
CA GLU A 148 -6.37 -10.86 13.36
C GLU A 148 -7.41 -10.07 12.55
N ALA A 149 -8.52 -9.67 13.18
CA ALA A 149 -9.58 -8.90 12.54
C ALA A 149 -9.16 -7.46 12.21
N LEU A 150 -8.11 -6.97 12.86
CA LEU A 150 -7.56 -5.63 12.61
C LEU A 150 -6.58 -5.62 11.43
N LEU A 151 -6.05 -6.78 11.05
CA LEU A 151 -5.09 -6.91 9.97
C LEU A 151 -5.76 -6.63 8.62
N HIS A 152 -5.31 -5.58 7.93
CA HIS A 152 -5.77 -5.30 6.57
C HIS A 152 -4.86 -5.97 5.54
N ARG A 153 -3.55 -5.75 5.61
CA ARG A 153 -2.59 -6.20 4.59
C ARG A 153 -1.23 -6.44 5.22
N ALA A 154 -0.49 -7.41 4.72
CA ALA A 154 0.92 -7.58 5.05
C ALA A 154 1.74 -7.97 3.82
N GLU A 155 2.90 -7.33 3.65
CA GLU A 155 3.84 -7.65 2.58
C GLU A 155 5.22 -7.98 3.14
N LEU A 156 5.78 -9.11 2.71
CA LEU A 156 7.19 -9.42 2.93
C LEU A 156 8.00 -8.71 1.86
N ARG A 157 8.87 -7.79 2.28
CA ARG A 157 9.70 -6.98 1.39
C ARG A 157 11.18 -7.25 1.61
N MET A 158 11.91 -7.36 0.51
CA MET A 158 13.34 -7.64 0.52
C MET A 158 14.04 -6.91 -0.63
N LEU A 159 15.25 -6.45 -0.38
CA LEU A 159 16.03 -5.77 -1.39
C LEU A 159 16.89 -6.78 -2.13
N GLN A 160 16.65 -6.91 -3.43
CA GLN A 160 17.49 -7.65 -4.35
C GLN A 160 18.64 -6.77 -4.83
N LYS A 161 19.85 -7.33 -4.84
CA LYS A 161 21.03 -6.73 -5.50
C LYS A 161 21.07 -7.05 -6.99
N PRO A 162 21.74 -6.22 -7.81
CA PRO A 162 21.88 -6.47 -9.24
C PRO A 162 22.32 -7.90 -9.53
N GLY A 163 21.67 -8.53 -10.51
CA GLY A 163 21.83 -9.96 -10.74
C GLY A 163 21.20 -10.47 -12.02
N THR A 164 21.24 -11.79 -12.20
CA THR A 164 20.67 -12.47 -13.37
C THR A 164 19.17 -12.72 -13.17
N GLU A 165 18.47 -12.87 -14.29
CA GLU A 165 17.08 -13.33 -14.25
C GLU A 165 16.98 -14.73 -13.62
N GLN A 166 16.08 -14.90 -12.67
CA GLN A 166 15.81 -16.20 -12.03
C GLN A 166 14.40 -16.24 -11.46
N ARG A 167 13.72 -17.38 -11.58
CA ARG A 167 12.42 -17.58 -10.91
C ARG A 167 12.65 -18.06 -9.48
N VAL A 168 12.04 -17.35 -8.54
CA VAL A 168 12.08 -17.68 -7.11
C VAL A 168 10.68 -17.99 -6.58
N GLU A 169 10.65 -18.78 -5.52
CA GLU A 169 9.44 -19.26 -4.87
C GLU A 169 9.52 -19.00 -3.38
N LEU A 170 8.42 -18.49 -2.82
CA LEU A 170 8.28 -18.21 -1.41
C LEU A 170 7.46 -19.31 -0.74
N TYR A 171 7.97 -19.77 0.40
CA TYR A 171 7.34 -20.79 1.23
C TYR A 171 7.21 -20.31 2.67
N GLN A 172 6.17 -20.75 3.35
CA GLN A 172 6.03 -20.66 4.81
C GLN A 172 6.45 -21.98 5.45
N HIS A 173 7.10 -21.92 6.60
CA HIS A 173 7.29 -23.10 7.44
C HIS A 173 5.93 -23.57 8.01
N TYR A 174 5.59 -24.82 7.74
CA TYR A 174 4.41 -25.49 8.25
C TYR A 174 4.84 -26.60 9.20
N GLY A 175 4.06 -26.87 10.25
CA GLY A 175 4.43 -27.80 11.32
C GLY A 175 5.02 -29.14 10.84
N ASN A 176 5.85 -29.77 11.69
CA ASN A 176 6.61 -31.00 11.39
C ASN A 176 7.67 -30.86 10.28
N GLY A 177 8.27 -29.68 10.12
CA GLY A 177 9.38 -29.45 9.18
C GLY A 177 8.95 -29.41 7.71
N SER A 178 7.65 -29.28 7.45
CA SER A 178 7.10 -29.15 6.10
C SER A 178 7.14 -27.69 5.63
N TRP A 179 7.08 -27.49 4.31
CA TRP A 179 7.01 -26.16 3.70
C TRP A 179 5.71 -26.04 2.90
N ARG A 180 4.99 -24.92 3.08
CA ARG A 180 3.80 -24.59 2.29
C ARG A 180 4.16 -23.53 1.27
N TYR A 181 3.93 -23.81 -0.01
CA TYR A 181 4.08 -22.83 -1.09
C TYR A 181 3.12 -21.65 -0.87
N LEU A 182 3.61 -20.43 -1.09
CA LEU A 182 2.81 -19.21 -1.03
C LEU A 182 2.67 -18.59 -2.41
N ASP A 183 3.80 -18.21 -3.02
CA ASP A 183 3.82 -17.46 -4.26
C ASP A 183 5.15 -17.66 -5.01
N SER A 184 5.18 -17.29 -6.29
CA SER A 184 6.39 -17.35 -7.12
C SER A 184 6.53 -16.08 -7.93
N ARG A 185 7.78 -15.63 -8.12
CA ARG A 185 8.07 -14.41 -8.87
C ARG A 185 9.25 -14.63 -9.79
N ALA A 186 9.10 -14.22 -11.05
CA ALA A 186 10.23 -14.06 -11.94
C ALA A 186 10.97 -12.78 -11.53
N VAL A 187 12.21 -12.93 -11.11
CA VAL A 187 13.10 -11.83 -10.81
C VAL A 187 13.85 -11.51 -12.10
N GLY A 188 13.68 -10.30 -12.63
CA GLY A 188 14.32 -9.89 -13.87
C GLY A 188 15.82 -9.63 -13.70
N GLN A 189 16.52 -9.44 -14.83
CA GLN A 189 17.89 -8.93 -14.84
C GLN A 189 17.88 -7.47 -14.39
N ALA A 190 18.07 -7.24 -13.08
CA ALA A 190 18.06 -5.91 -12.50
C ALA A 190 19.47 -5.28 -12.61
N PRO A 191 19.64 -4.13 -13.31
CA PRO A 191 20.92 -3.41 -13.35
C PRO A 191 21.19 -2.65 -12.03
N GLU A 192 20.15 -2.38 -11.25
CA GLU A 192 20.18 -1.66 -9.97
C GLU A 192 19.49 -2.48 -8.87
N GLU A 193 19.56 -2.02 -7.63
CA GLU A 193 18.85 -2.67 -6.51
C GLU A 193 17.33 -2.55 -6.70
N GLU A 194 16.60 -3.65 -6.54
CA GLU A 194 15.13 -3.69 -6.70
C GLU A 194 14.46 -4.22 -5.43
N TRP A 195 13.32 -3.63 -5.05
CA TRP A 195 12.49 -4.15 -3.97
C TRP A 195 11.56 -5.24 -4.49
N LEU A 196 11.77 -6.47 -3.99
CA LEU A 196 10.83 -7.56 -4.15
C LEU A 196 9.79 -7.49 -3.03
N ALA A 197 8.54 -7.75 -3.38
CA ALA A 197 7.42 -7.78 -2.44
C ALA A 197 6.54 -9.00 -2.72
N PHE A 198 6.11 -9.67 -1.63
CA PHE A 198 5.19 -10.79 -1.64
C PHE A 198 4.03 -10.50 -0.68
N ASP A 199 2.80 -10.74 -1.12
CA ASP A 199 1.63 -10.63 -0.25
C ASP A 199 1.61 -11.83 0.71
N VAL A 200 1.76 -11.55 2.00
CA VAL A 200 1.80 -12.55 3.08
C VAL A 200 0.70 -12.30 4.09
N THR A 201 -0.36 -11.59 3.69
CA THR A 201 -1.48 -11.20 4.57
C THR A 201 -2.08 -12.40 5.30
N GLU A 202 -2.35 -13.50 4.59
CA GLU A 202 -2.90 -14.72 5.19
C GLU A 202 -1.95 -15.39 6.18
N VAL A 203 -0.64 -15.34 5.91
CA VAL A 203 0.38 -15.93 6.78
C VAL A 203 0.51 -15.14 8.07
N VAL A 204 0.57 -13.82 7.98
CA VAL A 204 0.61 -12.94 9.15
C VAL A 204 -0.69 -13.06 9.97
N ARG A 205 -1.84 -13.27 9.31
CA ARG A 205 -3.10 -13.57 10.02
C ARG A 205 -2.97 -14.82 10.89
N GLN A 206 -2.36 -15.88 10.37
CA GLN A 206 -2.10 -17.11 11.14
C GLN A 206 -1.11 -16.88 12.28
N TRP A 207 -0.13 -15.99 12.12
CA TRP A 207 0.80 -15.65 13.22
C TRP A 207 0.10 -14.99 14.40
N LEU A 208 -0.91 -14.16 14.11
CA LEU A 208 -1.71 -13.46 15.11
C LEU A 208 -2.60 -14.41 15.93
N SER A 209 -3.18 -15.44 15.29
CA SER A 209 -3.99 -16.47 15.97
C SER A 209 -3.17 -17.61 16.56
N GLY A 210 -1.94 -17.82 16.07
CA GLY A 210 -1.03 -18.84 16.57
C GLY A 210 -0.41 -18.52 17.93
N GLN A 211 0.28 -19.51 18.50
CA GLN A 211 1.06 -19.38 19.75
C GLN A 211 2.58 -19.43 19.53
N GLY A 212 3.04 -19.78 18.32
CA GLY A 212 4.45 -19.85 17.98
C GLY A 212 5.14 -18.50 18.14
N SER A 213 6.35 -18.48 18.71
CA SER A 213 7.15 -17.26 18.86
C SER A 213 8.03 -16.97 17.65
N LEU A 214 8.45 -18.02 16.94
CA LEU A 214 9.33 -17.95 15.79
C LEU A 214 8.61 -18.42 14.53
N GLU A 215 8.52 -17.55 13.55
CA GLU A 215 7.90 -17.81 12.26
C GLU A 215 8.93 -17.67 11.14
N ILE A 216 8.80 -18.48 10.09
CA ILE A 216 9.88 -18.67 9.12
C ILE A 216 9.32 -18.66 7.71
N PHE A 217 9.92 -17.82 6.88
CA PHE A 217 9.78 -17.87 5.43
C PHE A 217 11.03 -18.47 4.79
N LYS A 218 10.86 -19.21 3.70
CA LYS A 218 11.93 -19.73 2.86
C LYS A 218 11.76 -19.19 1.44
N LEU A 219 12.77 -18.50 0.93
CA LEU A 219 12.89 -18.19 -0.49
C LEU A 219 13.78 -19.25 -1.13
N SER A 220 13.27 -19.95 -2.13
CA SER A 220 14.02 -20.95 -2.88
C SER A 220 14.01 -20.62 -4.37
N VAL A 221 15.01 -21.12 -5.08
CA VAL A 221 14.91 -21.25 -6.54
C VAL A 221 13.75 -22.19 -6.90
N HIS A 222 13.08 -21.90 -8.02
CA HIS A 222 12.12 -22.83 -8.61
C HIS A 222 12.81 -24.15 -8.97
N CYS A 223 12.23 -25.28 -8.55
CA CYS A 223 12.75 -26.59 -8.88
C CYS A 223 11.86 -27.24 -9.95
N SER A 224 12.36 -27.31 -11.18
CA SER A 224 11.75 -28.15 -12.21
C SER A 224 12.06 -29.62 -11.91
N CYS A 225 11.09 -30.51 -12.14
CA CYS A 225 11.29 -31.95 -11.98
C CYS A 225 12.18 -32.56 -13.07
N GLU A 226 12.45 -31.82 -14.15
CA GLU A 226 13.16 -32.30 -15.33
C GLU A 226 14.63 -31.86 -15.38
N GLU A 227 15.00 -30.79 -14.65
CA GLU A 227 16.34 -30.20 -14.67
C GLU A 227 17.08 -30.40 -13.34
N THR A 228 18.41 -30.39 -13.40
CA THR A 228 19.25 -30.39 -12.19
C THR A 228 19.01 -29.11 -11.39
N SER A 229 18.81 -29.24 -10.08
CA SER A 229 18.56 -28.11 -9.17
C SER A 229 19.61 -27.01 -9.31
N GLU A 230 19.23 -25.87 -9.89
CA GLU A 230 20.10 -24.69 -10.01
C GLU A 230 20.43 -24.08 -8.65
N GLU A 231 21.58 -23.44 -8.49
CA GLU A 231 21.86 -22.63 -7.30
C GLU A 231 21.06 -21.32 -7.30
N LEU A 232 20.76 -20.82 -6.11
CA LEU A 232 20.12 -19.52 -5.93
C LEU A 232 21.12 -18.41 -6.25
N LYS A 233 20.99 -17.82 -7.45
CA LYS A 233 21.84 -16.73 -7.97
C LYS A 233 21.36 -15.37 -7.45
N VAL A 234 20.10 -15.25 -7.04
CA VAL A 234 19.53 -14.03 -6.47
C VAL A 234 20.19 -13.69 -5.13
N ILE A 235 20.81 -12.51 -5.07
CA ILE A 235 21.45 -11.99 -3.86
C ILE A 235 20.48 -11.03 -3.18
N ILE A 236 20.07 -11.38 -1.95
CA ILE A 236 19.23 -10.54 -1.10
C ILE A 236 20.11 -9.83 -0.08
N ASP A 237 19.92 -8.52 0.10
CA ASP A 237 20.65 -7.75 1.10
C ASP A 237 20.32 -8.23 2.52
N GLY A 238 21.25 -8.00 3.46
CA GLY A 238 21.11 -8.46 4.86
C GLY A 238 21.59 -9.89 5.14
N PHE A 239 22.02 -10.65 4.12
CA PHE A 239 22.66 -11.96 4.28
C PHE A 239 24.19 -11.93 4.16
N ASP A 240 24.78 -10.79 3.82
CA ASP A 240 26.21 -10.66 3.57
C ASP A 240 27.03 -10.77 4.85
N LYS A 241 27.98 -11.69 4.86
CA LYS A 241 29.03 -11.80 5.88
C LYS A 241 30.26 -11.03 5.41
N LYS A 242 30.40 -9.74 5.76
CA LYS A 242 31.67 -9.02 5.56
C LYS A 242 32.66 -9.36 6.67
N ARG A 243 33.93 -9.54 6.31
CA ARG A 243 35.03 -9.95 7.20
C ARG A 243 35.64 -8.73 7.93
N GLY A 244 36.03 -8.91 9.19
CA GLY A 244 36.84 -7.95 9.97
C GLY A 244 36.07 -6.75 10.52
N ASP A 245 36.78 -5.64 10.79
CA ASP A 245 36.26 -4.43 11.45
C ASP A 245 35.18 -3.68 10.63
N LEU A 246 35.12 -3.93 9.32
CA LEU A 246 34.07 -3.43 8.42
C LEU A 246 32.73 -4.17 8.58
N GLY A 247 32.72 -5.34 9.24
CA GLY A 247 31.51 -6.14 9.45
C GLY A 247 30.50 -5.50 10.40
N THR A 248 30.97 -4.74 11.40
CA THR A 248 30.12 -4.09 12.41
C THR A 248 29.49 -2.81 11.86
N VAL A 249 30.24 -2.01 11.09
CA VAL A 249 29.72 -0.80 10.42
C VAL A 249 28.80 -1.16 9.27
N SER A 250 29.11 -2.22 8.52
CA SER A 250 28.27 -2.69 7.41
C SER A 250 26.98 -3.37 7.87
N SER A 251 26.93 -3.98 9.07
CA SER A 251 25.69 -4.57 9.58
C SER A 251 24.63 -3.53 9.93
N THR A 252 25.05 -2.31 10.30
CA THR A 252 24.14 -1.19 10.58
C THR A 252 23.55 -0.58 9.30
N ALA A 253 24.25 -0.74 8.17
CA ALA A 253 23.82 -0.22 6.86
C ALA A 253 23.04 -1.23 6.01
N GLN A 254 22.92 -2.49 6.46
CA GLN A 254 22.21 -3.55 5.71
C GLN A 254 20.70 -3.33 5.76
N LYS A 255 20.05 -3.40 4.60
CA LYS A 255 18.59 -3.37 4.51
C LYS A 255 18.04 -4.78 4.69
N LEU A 256 17.87 -5.18 5.95
CA LEU A 256 17.28 -6.47 6.30
C LEU A 256 15.87 -6.61 5.70
N PRO A 257 15.50 -7.78 5.17
CA PRO A 257 14.11 -8.12 4.85
C PRO A 257 13.17 -7.84 6.02
N TYR A 258 11.97 -7.36 5.72
CA TYR A 258 10.98 -6.99 6.72
C TYR A 258 9.56 -7.31 6.25
N VAL A 259 8.66 -7.50 7.20
CA VAL A 259 7.22 -7.57 6.96
C VAL A 259 6.62 -6.19 7.26
N LEU A 260 5.99 -5.60 6.25
CA LEU A 260 5.27 -4.33 6.36
C LEU A 260 3.78 -4.63 6.52
N VAL A 261 3.20 -4.21 7.64
CA VAL A 261 1.83 -4.56 8.01
C VAL A 261 0.97 -3.31 8.09
N MET A 262 -0.19 -3.34 7.45
CA MET A 262 -1.26 -2.35 7.62
C MET A 262 -2.35 -2.93 8.52
N SER A 263 -2.67 -2.24 9.60
CA SER A 263 -3.69 -2.65 10.57
C SER A 263 -4.67 -1.50 10.85
N THR A 264 -5.84 -1.82 11.39
CA THR A 264 -6.76 -0.82 11.95
C THR A 264 -6.42 -0.60 13.43
N PRO A 265 -6.16 0.64 13.89
CA PRO A 265 -5.89 0.92 15.30
C PRO A 265 -6.98 0.40 16.23
N LEU A 266 -6.61 -0.08 17.42
CA LEU A 266 -7.55 -0.63 18.40
C LEU A 266 -8.58 0.42 18.87
N GLU A 267 -8.15 1.67 19.04
CA GLU A 267 -9.02 2.80 19.39
C GLU A 267 -10.16 2.98 18.37
N HIS A 268 -9.91 2.59 17.11
CA HIS A 268 -10.86 2.68 16.02
C HIS A 268 -11.64 1.38 15.78
N ALA A 269 -11.32 0.30 16.50
CA ALA A 269 -11.89 -1.03 16.31
C ALA A 269 -13.29 -1.21 16.89
N SER A 270 -13.69 -0.41 17.88
CA SER A 270 -14.99 -0.49 18.57
C SER A 270 -16.20 -0.45 17.62
N HIS A 271 -16.06 0.21 16.47
CA HIS A 271 -17.10 0.30 15.44
C HIS A 271 -17.00 -0.77 14.33
N LEU A 272 -15.96 -1.62 14.29
CA LEU A 272 -15.96 -2.81 13.42
C LEU A 272 -17.03 -3.82 13.84
N GLN A 273 -17.46 -3.76 15.11
CA GLN A 273 -18.58 -4.54 15.65
C GLN A 273 -19.97 -3.95 15.36
N SER A 274 -20.05 -2.76 14.75
CA SER A 274 -21.31 -2.26 14.23
C SER A 274 -21.71 -3.10 13.02
N THR A 275 -22.63 -4.05 13.25
CA THR A 275 -23.23 -4.95 12.27
C THR A 275 -23.92 -4.25 11.09
N ARG A 276 -23.99 -2.92 11.08
CA ARG A 276 -24.39 -2.13 9.91
C ARG A 276 -23.20 -2.02 8.93
N ARG A 277 -22.86 -3.15 8.29
CA ARG A 277 -22.06 -3.20 7.04
C ARG A 277 -22.72 -2.27 6.03
N ARG A 278 -22.32 -1.00 5.99
CA ARG A 278 -22.76 -0.04 4.97
C ARG A 278 -22.02 -0.38 3.68
N ARG A 279 -22.50 -1.42 3.00
CA ARG A 279 -21.97 -1.91 1.72
C ARG A 279 -21.66 -0.72 0.82
N ALA A 280 -20.56 -0.73 0.05
CA ALA A 280 -20.63 0.00 -1.21
C ALA A 280 -21.81 -0.63 -1.91
N LEU A 281 -22.89 0.15 -2.03
CA LEU A 281 -24.22 -0.40 -2.21
C LEU A 281 -24.22 -1.12 -3.55
N ASP A 282 -24.25 -2.45 -3.50
CA ASP A 282 -24.52 -3.29 -4.66
C ASP A 282 -25.90 -2.88 -5.21
N THR A 283 -26.09 -3.05 -6.51
CA THR A 283 -27.41 -3.06 -7.15
C THR A 283 -28.45 -3.83 -6.34
N ASP A 284 -28.09 -4.98 -5.76
CA ASP A 284 -29.00 -5.81 -4.95
C ASP A 284 -29.43 -5.13 -3.63
N TYR A 285 -28.57 -4.30 -3.02
CA TYR A 285 -28.91 -3.58 -1.79
C TYR A 285 -29.64 -2.26 -2.08
N CYS A 286 -29.36 -1.61 -3.22
CA CYS A 286 -30.00 -0.35 -3.59
C CYS A 286 -31.50 -0.49 -3.89
N LEU A 287 -31.91 -1.67 -4.36
CA LEU A 287 -33.28 -1.94 -4.80
C LEU A 287 -34.26 -2.30 -3.67
N ASP A 288 -33.77 -2.66 -2.47
CA ASP A 288 -34.58 -3.30 -1.42
C ASP A 288 -34.80 -2.45 -0.14
N GLY A 289 -34.07 -1.34 0.03
CA GLY A 289 -34.16 -0.49 1.24
C GLY A 289 -34.67 0.92 0.95
N GLY A 290 -35.37 1.60 1.87
CA GLY A 290 -35.76 3.01 1.76
C GLY A 290 -34.80 3.99 2.44
N GLU A 291 -33.55 4.14 1.96
CA GLU A 291 -32.58 5.14 2.47
C GLU A 291 -32.36 6.27 1.45
N GLU A 292 -32.17 7.50 1.95
CA GLU A 292 -32.14 8.78 1.19
C GLU A 292 -30.75 9.17 0.63
N LEU A 293 -29.79 8.24 0.60
CA LEU A 293 -28.41 8.49 0.12
C LEU A 293 -28.21 8.11 -1.36
N LEU A 294 -27.13 8.60 -1.98
CA LEU A 294 -26.73 8.32 -3.38
C LEU A 294 -26.77 6.82 -3.68
N ARG A 295 -27.58 6.42 -4.68
CA ARG A 295 -27.83 5.03 -5.09
C ARG A 295 -27.78 4.89 -6.60
N ALA A 296 -27.54 3.66 -7.06
CA ALA A 296 -27.83 3.26 -8.44
C ALA A 296 -29.35 3.23 -8.62
N ALA A 297 -29.88 4.10 -9.48
CA ALA A 297 -31.28 4.07 -9.88
C ALA A 297 -31.43 3.21 -11.14
N ALA A 298 -32.38 2.27 -11.14
CA ALA A 298 -32.75 1.58 -12.37
C ALA A 298 -33.42 2.58 -13.32
N LEU A 299 -32.85 2.74 -14.51
CA LEU A 299 -33.50 3.45 -15.62
C LEU A 299 -34.41 2.45 -16.33
N HIS A 300 -35.73 2.66 -16.26
CA HIS A 300 -36.73 1.98 -17.08
C HIS A 300 -36.98 2.75 -18.37
#